data_AF-A0A016UL85-F1
#
_entry.id   AF-A0A016UL85-F1
#
_cell.length_a   1.000
_cell.length_b   1.000
_cell.length_c   1.000
_cell.angle_alpha   90.00
_cell.angle_beta   90.00
_cell.angle_gamma   90.00
#
_symmetry.space_group_name_H-M   'P 1'
#
loop_
_entity.id
_entity.type
_entity.pdbx_description
1 polymer ?
#
loop_
_entity_poly.entity_id
_entity_poly.type
_entity_poly.pdbx_seq_one_letter_code
_entity_poly.pdbx_strand_id
1 'polypeptide(L)'
;MGGHRTKYDESFEDIDFDYYKMRKIRLSDIVKDHNASMGAQVYALYKYITKMGGTDENFGVVMDTMNNTDIDHRRTIHFYEETSAYLDEFIKNRASRRPIVRVRLTMNTITSTHRDTLLFLDHFPRNLALKIGLLFDDEVGLLH
;
A
#
# COMPACT_ATOMS: atom_id res chain seq x y z
N MET A 1 7.61 29.65 0.32
CA MET A 1 8.25 28.37 0.69
C MET A 1 7.43 27.26 0.08
N GLY A 2 7.83 26.76 -1.09
CA GLY A 2 7.10 25.69 -1.79
C GLY A 2 7.62 24.34 -1.32
N GLY A 3 6.81 23.60 -0.56
CA GLY A 3 7.10 22.20 -0.26
C GLY A 3 7.08 21.42 -1.58
N HIS A 4 8.17 20.70 -1.87
CA HIS A 4 8.19 19.73 -2.96
C HIS A 4 7.13 18.66 -2.65
N ARG A 5 5.97 18.75 -3.31
CA ARG A 5 5.01 17.65 -3.35
C ARG A 5 5.63 16.56 -4.22
N THR A 6 5.67 15.34 -3.71
CA THR A 6 6.15 14.20 -4.51
C THR A 6 4.97 13.65 -5.32
N LYS A 7 5.25 13.05 -6.48
CA LYS A 7 4.24 12.37 -7.31
C LYS A 7 3.37 11.39 -6.49
N TYR A 8 3.95 10.76 -5.48
CA TYR A 8 3.29 9.81 -4.57
C TYR A 8 2.21 10.46 -3.68
N ASP A 9 2.23 11.78 -3.48
CA ASP A 9 1.20 12.48 -2.72
C ASP A 9 -0.04 12.79 -3.54
N GLU A 10 0.14 13.05 -4.83
CA GLU A 10 -0.92 13.41 -5.78
C GLU A 10 -1.92 12.26 -5.95
N SER A 11 -1.44 11.00 -5.94
CA SER A 11 -2.25 9.78 -6.04
C SER A 11 -3.27 9.58 -4.90
N PHE A 12 -3.18 10.39 -3.84
CA PHE A 12 -4.09 10.36 -2.69
C PHE A 12 -4.97 11.62 -2.56
N GLU A 13 -4.83 12.63 -3.43
CA GLU A 13 -5.52 13.93 -3.27
C GLU A 13 -7.04 13.81 -3.34
N ASP A 14 -7.57 12.88 -4.13
CA ASP A 14 -9.01 12.70 -4.33
C ASP A 14 -9.67 11.78 -3.28
N ILE A 15 -8.90 11.14 -2.40
CA ILE A 15 -9.41 10.12 -1.48
C ILE A 15 -10.09 10.75 -0.26
N ASP A 16 -11.37 10.42 -0.06
CA ASP A 16 -12.13 10.76 1.15
C ASP A 16 -11.69 9.85 2.32
N PHE A 17 -10.55 10.19 2.93
CA PHE A 17 -9.94 9.44 4.05
C PHE A 17 -10.92 9.17 5.19
N ASP A 18 -11.74 10.15 5.55
CA ASP A 18 -12.75 10.02 6.61
C ASP A 18 -13.84 9.01 6.24
N TYR A 19 -14.28 8.99 4.97
CA TYR A 19 -15.27 8.02 4.52
C TYR A 19 -14.73 6.60 4.57
N TYR A 20 -13.48 6.41 4.14
CA TYR A 20 -12.82 5.11 4.12
C TYR A 20 -12.21 4.73 5.47
N LYS A 21 -12.40 5.50 6.55
CA LYS A 21 -11.72 5.29 7.85
C LYS A 21 -10.22 5.03 7.66
N MET A 22 -9.61 5.81 6.77
CA MET A 22 -8.27 5.59 6.27
C MET A 22 -7.31 6.63 6.84
N ARG A 23 -6.15 6.17 7.33
CA ARG A 23 -5.05 7.03 7.78
C ARG A 23 -3.94 7.06 6.73
N LYS A 24 -3.57 8.26 6.26
CA LYS A 24 -2.40 8.43 5.39
C LYS A 24 -1.11 8.41 6.21
N ILE A 25 -0.15 7.59 5.82
CA ILE A 25 1.18 7.48 6.44
C ILE A 25 2.27 7.47 5.37
N ARG A 26 3.47 7.99 5.69
CA ARG A 26 4.63 7.90 4.81
C ARG A 26 5.59 6.83 5.30
N LEU A 27 6.23 6.15 4.36
CA LEU A 27 7.26 5.18 4.70
C LEU A 27 8.42 5.84 5.46
N SER A 28 8.83 7.04 5.04
CA SER A 28 9.89 7.84 5.70
C SER A 28 9.59 8.22 7.16
N ASP A 29 8.32 8.27 7.55
CA ASP A 29 7.92 8.53 8.93
C ASP A 29 8.17 7.31 9.83
N ILE A 30 8.09 6.10 9.25
CA ILE A 30 8.15 4.82 9.95
C ILE A 30 9.56 4.22 9.90
N VAL A 31 10.16 4.23 8.71
CA VAL A 31 11.48 3.66 8.45
C VAL A 31 12.51 4.79 8.39
N LYS A 32 13.35 4.89 9.43
CA LYS A 32 14.42 5.90 9.50
C LYS A 32 15.66 5.50 8.71
N ASP A 33 15.91 4.20 8.55
CA ASP A 33 16.98 3.70 7.70
C ASP A 33 16.47 3.48 6.27
N HIS A 34 16.66 4.48 5.42
CA HIS A 34 16.26 4.42 4.00
C HIS A 34 17.11 3.45 3.18
N ASN A 35 18.28 3.02 3.69
CA ASN A 35 19.14 2.04 3.03
C ASN A 35 18.83 0.60 3.45
N ALA A 36 17.93 0.40 4.42
CA ALA A 36 17.47 -0.92 4.81
C ALA A 36 16.94 -1.70 3.60
N SER A 37 17.05 -3.02 3.65
CA SER A 37 16.52 -3.87 2.58
C SER A 37 15.01 -3.70 2.45
N MET A 38 14.49 -3.87 1.24
CA MET A 38 13.06 -3.85 0.95
C MET A 38 12.23 -4.70 1.93
N GLY A 39 12.71 -5.90 2.27
CA GLY A 39 12.05 -6.78 3.25
C GLY A 39 11.96 -6.15 4.64
N ALA A 40 13.06 -5.58 5.12
CA ALA A 40 13.09 -4.90 6.42
C ALA A 40 12.14 -3.69 6.45
N GLN A 41 12.03 -2.95 5.34
CA GLN A 41 11.12 -1.81 5.22
C GLN A 41 9.64 -2.25 5.24
N VAL A 42 9.28 -3.28 4.47
CA VAL A 42 7.92 -3.86 4.48
C VAL A 42 7.56 -4.40 5.87
N TYR A 43 8.48 -5.10 6.51
CA TYR A 43 8.27 -5.66 7.84
C TYR A 43 8.09 -4.57 8.91
N ALA A 44 8.88 -3.51 8.87
CA ALA A 44 8.72 -2.36 9.76
C ALA A 44 7.36 -1.67 9.57
N LEU A 45 6.91 -1.53 8.32
CA LEU A 45 5.59 -0.99 7.98
C LEU A 45 4.46 -1.88 8.53
N TYR A 46 4.54 -3.19 8.32
CA TYR A 46 3.58 -4.16 8.86
C TYR A 46 3.50 -4.07 10.39
N LYS A 47 4.65 -4.11 11.08
CA LYS A 47 4.71 -3.96 12.54
C LYS A 47 4.09 -2.66 13.04
N TYR A 48 4.32 -1.56 12.31
CA TYR A 48 3.73 -0.27 12.64
C TYR A 48 2.20 -0.32 12.52
N ILE A 49 1.66 -0.82 11.41
CA ILE A 49 0.21 -0.94 11.18
C ILE A 49 -0.43 -1.83 12.25
N THR A 50 0.14 -2.99 12.54
CA THR A 50 -0.38 -3.91 13.57
C THR A 50 -0.35 -3.30 14.98
N LYS A 51 0.65 -2.46 15.28
CA LYS A 51 0.78 -1.82 16.60
C LYS A 51 -0.09 -0.57 16.76
N MET A 52 -0.23 0.21 15.70
CA MET A 52 -0.85 1.55 15.74
C MET A 52 -2.26 1.61 15.14
N GLY A 53 -2.66 0.56 14.42
CA GLY A 53 -3.97 0.41 13.84
C GLY A 53 -5.01 0.04 14.88
N GLY A 54 -6.11 0.78 14.86
CA GLY A 54 -7.31 0.34 15.54
C GLY A 54 -7.94 -0.86 14.83
N THR A 55 -8.87 -1.54 15.51
CA THR A 55 -9.77 -2.46 14.82
C THR A 55 -10.41 -1.70 13.67
N ASP A 56 -10.47 -2.33 12.49
CA ASP A 56 -11.32 -1.87 11.41
C ASP A 56 -10.82 -0.56 10.70
N GLU A 57 -9.55 -0.19 10.89
CA GLU A 57 -8.92 0.98 10.28
C GLU A 57 -8.16 0.64 8.99
N ASN A 58 -8.23 1.52 7.98
CA ASN A 58 -7.50 1.38 6.73
C ASN A 58 -6.25 2.27 6.70
N PHE A 59 -5.22 1.89 5.94
CA PHE A 59 -3.99 2.67 5.81
C PHE A 59 -3.68 2.98 4.35
N GLY A 60 -3.45 4.25 4.05
CA GLY A 60 -2.91 4.71 2.77
C GLY A 60 -1.43 5.00 2.94
N VAL A 61 -0.56 4.22 2.30
CA VAL A 61 0.89 4.32 2.49
C VAL A 61 1.55 5.00 1.31
N VAL A 62 2.27 6.10 1.58
CA VAL A 62 3.12 6.79 0.60
C VAL A 62 4.52 6.16 0.65
N MET A 63 4.91 5.51 -0.45
CA MET A 63 6.17 4.74 -0.56
C MET A 63 7.34 5.62 -1.02
N ASP A 64 7.52 6.78 -0.38
CA ASP A 64 8.44 7.85 -0.80
C ASP A 64 9.93 7.50 -0.75
N THR A 65 10.31 6.56 0.12
CA THR A 65 11.71 6.20 0.41
C THR A 65 11.96 4.69 0.27
N MET A 66 11.11 4.01 -0.49
CA MET A 66 11.19 2.56 -0.64
C MET A 66 12.45 2.16 -1.40
N ASN A 67 13.30 1.35 -0.77
CA ASN A 67 14.49 0.81 -1.38
C ASN A 67 14.08 -0.33 -2.34
N ASN A 68 14.22 -0.07 -3.64
CA ASN A 68 13.81 -0.98 -4.71
C ASN A 68 15.01 -1.57 -5.49
N THR A 69 16.25 -1.41 -5.01
CA THR A 69 17.44 -1.87 -5.73
C THR A 69 17.56 -3.39 -5.77
N ASP A 70 16.96 -4.10 -4.81
CA ASP A 70 17.02 -5.56 -4.71
C ASP A 70 15.92 -6.28 -5.51
N ILE A 71 15.26 -5.64 -6.46
CA ILE A 71 14.27 -6.32 -7.31
C ILE A 71 15.00 -7.29 -8.23
N ASP A 72 15.13 -8.55 -7.80
CA ASP A 72 15.74 -9.61 -8.59
C ASP A 72 14.89 -9.85 -9.85
N HIS A 73 15.46 -9.60 -11.03
CA HIS A 73 14.78 -9.75 -12.33
C HIS A 73 14.53 -11.21 -12.71
N ARG A 74 14.88 -12.17 -11.85
CA ARG A 74 14.97 -13.60 -12.17
C ARG A 74 13.66 -14.41 -12.07
N ARG A 75 12.55 -13.82 -11.62
CA ARG A 75 11.23 -14.50 -11.61
C ARG A 75 10.22 -13.81 -12.52
N THR A 76 10.30 -14.11 -13.80
CA THR A 76 9.19 -13.91 -14.76
C THR A 76 8.14 -15.00 -14.55
N ILE A 77 6.87 -14.64 -14.35
CA ILE A 77 5.69 -15.43 -14.76
C ILE A 77 4.38 -14.60 -14.72
N HIS A 78 3.45 -15.02 -15.58
CA HIS A 78 2.11 -14.62 -16.03
C HIS A 78 1.10 -14.45 -14.87
N PHE A 79 0.46 -13.34 -14.51
CA PHE A 79 -0.32 -12.31 -15.19
C PHE A 79 -0.32 -11.04 -14.31
N TYR A 80 -0.58 -9.87 -14.88
CA TYR A 80 -0.79 -8.60 -14.16
C TYR A 80 -1.98 -7.91 -14.80
N GLU A 81 -2.96 -7.59 -13.98
CA GLU A 81 -4.18 -6.94 -14.45
C GLU A 81 -4.26 -5.57 -13.78
N GLU A 82 -4.08 -4.55 -14.60
CA GLU A 82 -4.37 -3.19 -14.23
C GLU A 82 -5.90 -3.04 -14.15
N THR A 83 -6.41 -2.80 -12.95
CA THR A 83 -7.85 -2.73 -12.72
C THR A 83 -8.25 -1.29 -12.42
N SER A 84 -9.25 -0.77 -13.13
CA SER A 84 -9.88 0.52 -12.82
C SER A 84 -11.21 0.29 -12.12
N ALA A 85 -11.21 0.44 -10.80
CA ALA A 85 -12.34 0.13 -9.93
C ALA A 85 -12.58 1.24 -8.89
N TYR A 86 -13.77 1.23 -8.28
CA TYR A 86 -14.03 2.12 -7.15
C TYR A 86 -13.39 1.57 -5.88
N LEU A 87 -12.84 2.44 -5.04
CA LEU A 87 -12.23 2.02 -3.77
C LEU A 87 -13.23 1.30 -2.84
N ASP A 88 -14.53 1.63 -2.97
CA ASP A 88 -15.66 0.98 -2.28
C ASP A 88 -15.79 -0.53 -2.58
N GLU A 89 -15.21 -0.99 -3.69
CA GLU A 89 -15.21 -2.40 -4.09
C GLU A 89 -14.27 -3.23 -3.22
N PHE A 90 -13.24 -2.61 -2.66
CA PHE A 90 -12.24 -3.26 -1.81
C PHE A 90 -12.42 -2.91 -0.33
N ILE A 91 -12.69 -1.65 -0.02
CA ILE A 91 -12.86 -1.18 1.36
C ILE A 91 -14.34 -1.29 1.76
N LYS A 92 -14.66 -2.35 2.50
CA LYS A 92 -16.03 -2.61 2.98
C LYS A 92 -16.34 -1.89 4.28
N ASN A 93 -15.35 -1.72 5.17
CA ASN A 93 -15.55 -0.94 6.37
C ASN A 93 -15.40 0.56 6.09
N ARG A 94 -16.51 1.28 6.14
CA ARG A 94 -16.63 2.69 5.77
C ARG A 94 -17.62 3.40 6.67
N ALA A 95 -17.59 4.73 6.66
CA ALA A 95 -18.58 5.53 7.36
C ALA A 95 -20.00 5.29 6.80
N SER A 96 -21.03 5.44 7.63
CA SER A 96 -22.44 5.29 7.25
C SER A 96 -22.96 6.42 6.34
N ARG A 97 -22.19 7.49 6.17
CA ARG A 97 -22.50 8.62 5.27
C ARG A 97 -22.21 8.28 3.80
N ARG A 98 -22.52 9.20 2.88
CA ARG A 98 -22.04 9.11 1.49
C ARG A 98 -20.61 9.68 1.38
N PRO A 99 -19.78 9.18 0.46
CA PRO A 99 -18.50 9.81 0.16
C PRO A 99 -18.71 11.18 -0.47
N ILE A 100 -17.80 12.11 -0.20
CA ILE A 100 -17.80 13.44 -0.83
C ILE A 100 -17.54 13.30 -2.33
N VAL A 101 -16.60 12.42 -2.71
CA VAL A 101 -16.29 12.01 -4.08
C VAL A 101 -16.14 10.50 -4.12
N ARG A 102 -16.80 9.83 -5.06
CA ARG A 102 -16.50 8.42 -5.35
C ARG A 102 -15.28 8.36 -6.24
N VAL A 103 -14.16 7.93 -5.67
CA VAL A 103 -12.90 7.87 -6.41
C VAL A 103 -12.84 6.57 -7.17
N ARG A 104 -12.72 6.69 -8.50
CA ARG A 104 -12.33 5.57 -9.35
C ARG A 104 -10.82 5.66 -9.53
N LEU A 105 -10.13 4.63 -9.09
CA LEU A 105 -8.67 4.59 -9.12
C LEU A 105 -8.25 3.46 -10.06
N THR A 106 -7.26 3.75 -10.87
CA THR A 106 -6.51 2.71 -11.57
C THR A 106 -5.43 2.24 -10.61
N MET A 107 -5.46 0.95 -10.26
CA MET A 107 -4.59 0.42 -9.23
C MET A 107 -4.12 -0.98 -9.58
N ASN A 108 -2.97 -1.34 -9.02
CA ASN A 108 -2.54 -2.72 -8.96
C ASN A 108 -3.04 -3.33 -7.66
N THR A 109 -3.52 -4.56 -7.72
CA THR A 109 -4.01 -5.28 -6.56
C THR A 109 -3.19 -6.55 -6.34
N ILE A 110 -2.83 -6.83 -5.10
CA ILE A 110 -2.23 -8.10 -4.70
C ILE A 110 -3.04 -8.64 -3.54
N THR A 111 -3.67 -9.78 -3.73
CA THR A 111 -4.40 -10.48 -2.69
C THR A 111 -3.51 -11.57 -2.11
N SER A 112 -3.23 -11.49 -0.82
CA SER A 112 -2.51 -12.51 -0.06
C SER A 112 -3.36 -13.76 0.13
N THR A 113 -2.69 -14.87 0.48
CA THR A 113 -3.36 -16.12 0.85
C THR A 113 -4.28 -16.00 2.07
N HIS A 114 -4.04 -15.01 2.93
CA HIS A 114 -4.83 -14.71 4.12
C HIS A 114 -6.00 -13.73 3.87
N ARG A 115 -6.29 -13.41 2.60
CA ARG A 115 -7.34 -12.47 2.14
C ARG A 115 -7.07 -11.00 2.41
N ASP A 116 -5.88 -10.64 2.90
CA ASP A 116 -5.46 -9.23 2.91
C ASP A 116 -5.22 -8.77 1.48
N THR A 117 -5.81 -7.63 1.11
CA THR A 117 -5.65 -7.04 -0.22
C THR A 117 -4.76 -5.80 -0.13
N LEU A 118 -3.62 -5.84 -0.78
CA LEU A 118 -2.76 -4.67 -0.97
C LEU A 118 -3.21 -3.93 -2.23
N LEU A 119 -3.48 -2.63 -2.08
CA LEU A 119 -3.88 -1.74 -3.16
C LEU A 119 -2.77 -0.73 -3.42
N PHE A 120 -2.43 -0.56 -4.70
CA PHE A 120 -1.30 0.23 -5.12
C PHE A 120 -1.74 1.29 -6.13
N LEU A 121 -1.74 2.54 -5.69
CA LEU A 121 -2.25 3.68 -6.45
C LEU A 121 -1.22 4.27 -7.43
N ASP A 122 0.06 4.11 -7.12
CA ASP A 122 1.14 4.53 -8.00
C ASP A 122 1.53 3.41 -8.97
N HIS A 123 1.80 3.78 -10.22
CA HIS A 123 2.49 2.89 -11.15
C HIS A 123 3.90 2.63 -10.64
N PHE A 124 4.21 1.37 -10.35
CA PHE A 124 5.57 0.93 -10.09
C PHE A 124 5.85 -0.40 -10.82
N PRO A 125 7.12 -0.79 -10.99
CA PRO A 125 7.47 -1.97 -11.75
C PRO A 125 6.79 -3.22 -11.17
N ARG A 126 6.16 -4.02 -12.02
CA ARG A 126 5.46 -5.27 -11.62
C ARG A 126 6.29 -6.17 -10.69
N ASN A 127 7.60 -6.24 -10.91
CA ASN A 127 8.51 -7.04 -10.09
C ASN A 127 8.61 -6.52 -8.64
N LEU A 128 8.46 -5.20 -8.43
CA LEU A 128 8.33 -4.61 -7.10
C LEU A 128 7.03 -5.08 -6.43
N ALA A 129 5.91 -5.08 -7.16
CA ALA A 129 4.62 -5.58 -6.68
C ALA A 129 4.76 -6.98 -6.13
N LEU A 130 5.27 -7.88 -6.98
CA LEU A 130 5.42 -9.29 -6.65
C LEU A 130 6.34 -9.49 -5.45
N LYS A 131 7.43 -8.72 -5.36
CA LYS A 131 8.33 -8.81 -4.21
C LYS A 131 7.66 -8.32 -2.93
N ILE A 132 6.87 -7.24 -2.96
CA ILE A 132 6.07 -6.81 -1.80
C ILE A 132 5.08 -7.91 -1.43
N GLY A 133 4.35 -8.46 -2.40
CA GLY A 133 3.37 -9.52 -2.18
C GLY A 133 3.97 -10.76 -1.52
N LEU A 134 5.08 -11.27 -2.07
CA LEU A 134 5.81 -12.41 -1.50
C LEU A 134 6.30 -12.15 -0.08
N LEU A 135 6.88 -10.97 0.17
CA LEU A 135 7.33 -10.60 1.51
C LEU A 135 6.17 -10.49 2.50
N PHE A 136 5.01 -10.04 2.03
CA PHE A 136 3.81 -9.92 2.86
C PHE A 136 3.21 -11.30 3.18
N ASP A 137 3.13 -12.22 2.21
CA ASP A 137 2.69 -13.59 2.44
C ASP A 137 3.66 -14.37 3.35
N ASP A 138 4.98 -14.31 3.10
CA ASP A 138 5.99 -15.07 3.85
C ASP A 138 6.09 -14.62 5.32
N GLU A 139 6.05 -13.31 5.60
CA GLU A 139 6.15 -12.79 6.97
C GLU A 139 4.85 -12.95 7.77
N VAL A 140 3.68 -12.87 7.12
CA VAL A 140 2.39 -13.16 7.78
C VAL A 140 2.28 -14.66 8.08
N GLY A 141 2.80 -15.53 7.22
CA GLY A 141 2.86 -16.97 7.44
C GLY A 141 3.78 -17.42 8.57
N LEU A 142 4.78 -16.62 8.94
CA LEU A 142 5.72 -16.92 10.05
C LEU A 142 5.22 -16.47 11.44
N LEU A 143 4.10 -15.74 11.50
CA LEU A 143 3.51 -15.21 12.74
C LEU A 143 2.29 -16.02 13.24
N HIS A 144 1.96 -17.15 12.58
CA HIS A 144 0.89 -18.07 12.95
C HIS A 144 1.40 -19.42 13.45
#